data_AF-A0A354B250-F1
#
_entry.id   AF-A0A354B250-F1
#
_cell.length_a   1.000
_cell.length_b   1.000
_cell.length_c   1.000
_cell.angle_alpha   90.00
_cell.angle_beta   90.00
_cell.angle_gamma   90.00
#
_symmetry.space_group_name_H-M   'P 1'
#
loop_
_entity.id
_entity.type
_entity.pdbx_description
1 polymer ?
#
loop_
_entity_poly.entity_id
_entity_poly.type
_entity_poly.pdbx_seq_one_letter_code
_entity_poly.pdbx_strand_id
1 'polypeptide(L)'
;MAKPAGAWAGIGAMALALGFGLLACTGKGEQAVSTAKPGDLLVLSGKQRLELVQAPRGGTVPNSLLGGVVRLRGDGQEQLYSVNAVCSMPNLPGWPTYDNLYGRELSTVAEAKNSLGKTSWQILFHYGKGKEEKMGRDPGPWTARLKDNMCRRGDFDDRPKR
;
A
#
# COMPACT_ATOMS: atom_id res chain seq x y z
N MET A 1 0.47 -19.47 -81.37
CA MET A 1 -0.90 -20.03 -81.45
C MET A 1 -1.41 -20.29 -80.03
N ALA A 2 -2.61 -19.76 -79.75
CA ALA A 2 -3.58 -20.08 -78.70
C ALA A 2 -3.20 -20.13 -77.20
N LYS A 3 -3.75 -19.17 -76.43
CA LYS A 3 -4.47 -19.38 -75.14
C LYS A 3 -5.89 -19.90 -75.47
N PRO A 4 -6.59 -20.69 -74.61
CA PRO A 4 -7.26 -20.22 -73.38
C PRO A 4 -7.25 -21.25 -72.20
N ALA A 5 -7.25 -20.83 -70.92
CA ALA A 5 -8.36 -20.50 -69.98
C ALA A 5 -9.04 -21.71 -69.30
N GLY A 6 -9.15 -21.66 -67.97
CA GLY A 6 -9.91 -22.60 -67.14
C GLY A 6 -9.63 -22.45 -65.64
N ALA A 7 -10.34 -21.54 -64.98
CA ALA A 7 -10.37 -21.35 -63.53
C ALA A 7 -11.18 -22.45 -62.82
N TRP A 8 -11.02 -22.55 -61.50
CA TRP A 8 -12.05 -22.63 -60.42
C TRP A 8 -11.33 -23.14 -59.15
N ALA A 9 -11.05 -22.25 -58.20
CA ALA A 9 -11.90 -21.91 -57.05
C ALA A 9 -11.73 -22.91 -55.88
N GLY A 10 -10.86 -22.53 -54.93
CA GLY A 10 -10.73 -23.16 -53.62
C GLY A 10 -10.35 -22.09 -52.60
N ILE A 11 -11.33 -21.26 -52.22
CA ILE A 11 -11.23 -20.28 -51.14
C ILE A 11 -11.27 -21.05 -49.82
N GLY A 12 -10.26 -20.86 -48.98
CA GLY A 12 -10.21 -21.37 -47.62
C GLY A 12 -9.23 -20.52 -46.81
N ALA A 13 -9.64 -19.28 -46.53
CA ALA A 13 -8.92 -18.36 -45.66
C ALA A 13 -8.86 -18.91 -44.23
N MET A 14 -7.69 -18.86 -43.57
CA MET A 14 -7.66 -18.78 -42.11
C MET A 14 -6.42 -18.04 -41.59
N ALA A 15 -6.68 -16.76 -41.33
CA ALA A 15 -6.20 -15.94 -40.22
C ALA A 15 -4.70 -15.89 -39.88
N LEU A 16 -4.10 -14.75 -40.24
CA LEU A 16 -3.08 -14.08 -39.42
C LEU A 16 -3.55 -14.00 -37.96
N ALA A 17 -2.74 -14.52 -37.03
CA ALA A 17 -2.78 -14.12 -35.64
C ALA A 17 -1.45 -13.44 -35.28
N LEU A 18 -1.46 -12.11 -35.35
CA LEU A 18 -0.47 -11.23 -34.75
C LEU A 18 -0.41 -11.50 -33.24
N GLY A 19 0.63 -12.20 -32.78
CA GLY A 19 0.98 -12.31 -31.37
C GLY A 19 1.73 -11.06 -30.89
N PHE A 20 1.08 -9.90 -30.92
CA PHE A 20 1.54 -8.70 -30.22
C PHE A 20 0.76 -8.53 -28.92
N GLY A 21 1.50 -8.41 -27.81
CA GLY A 21 1.03 -7.64 -26.65
C GLY A 21 0.34 -8.42 -25.54
N LEU A 22 1.12 -9.14 -24.72
CA LEU A 22 0.85 -9.27 -23.29
C LEU A 22 2.14 -9.06 -22.49
N LEU A 23 2.72 -7.85 -22.59
CA LEU A 23 3.44 -7.29 -21.46
C LEU A 23 2.39 -7.07 -20.37
N ALA A 24 2.19 -8.09 -19.55
CA ALA A 24 1.30 -8.04 -18.41
C ALA A 24 1.80 -6.93 -17.47
N CYS A 25 1.11 -5.79 -17.47
CA CYS A 25 1.14 -4.82 -16.39
C CYS A 25 0.52 -5.45 -15.14
N THR A 26 1.16 -6.47 -14.55
CA THR A 26 0.81 -6.98 -13.22
C THR A 26 1.55 -6.18 -12.17
N GLY A 27 1.23 -4.89 -12.09
CA GLY A 27 1.50 -4.16 -10.85
C GLY A 27 0.62 -4.79 -9.78
N LYS A 28 1.20 -5.57 -8.87
CA LYS A 28 0.46 -6.08 -7.71
C LYS A 28 -0.24 -4.89 -7.03
N GLY A 29 -1.54 -5.01 -6.82
CA GLY A 29 -2.32 -4.00 -6.10
C GLY A 29 -1.84 -3.82 -4.66
N GLU A 30 -2.50 -2.94 -3.91
CA GLU A 30 -2.21 -2.78 -2.47
C GLU A 30 -2.25 -4.14 -1.76
N GLN A 31 -1.25 -4.42 -0.94
CA GLN A 31 -1.11 -5.62 -0.13
C GLN A 31 -1.37 -5.29 1.33
N ALA A 32 -2.11 -6.15 2.03
CA ALA A 32 -2.29 -6.03 3.47
C ALA A 32 -0.94 -6.20 4.19
N VAL A 33 -0.65 -5.35 5.19
CA VAL A 33 0.63 -5.36 5.92
C VAL A 33 0.93 -6.70 6.58
N SER A 34 -0.11 -7.48 6.90
CA SER A 34 0.01 -8.81 7.51
C SER A 34 0.60 -9.87 6.59
N THR A 35 0.50 -9.68 5.27
CA THR A 35 1.00 -10.64 4.26
C THR A 35 2.02 -10.04 3.31
N ALA A 36 2.20 -8.72 3.35
CA ALA A 36 3.12 -7.98 2.50
C ALA A 36 4.58 -8.34 2.78
N LYS A 37 5.37 -8.33 1.71
CA LYS A 37 6.83 -8.53 1.72
C LYS A 37 7.53 -7.21 1.39
N PRO A 38 8.82 -7.06 1.76
CA PRO A 38 9.61 -5.91 1.30
C PRO A 38 9.51 -5.72 -0.22
N GLY A 39 9.20 -4.51 -0.65
CA GLY A 39 8.93 -4.13 -2.03
C GLY A 39 7.45 -4.11 -2.42
N ASP A 40 6.56 -4.71 -1.63
CA ASP A 40 5.13 -4.69 -1.92
C ASP A 40 4.52 -3.29 -1.65
N LEU A 41 3.55 -2.91 -2.48
CA LEU A 41 2.77 -1.69 -2.30
C LEU A 41 1.79 -1.88 -1.13
N LEU A 42 1.84 -1.02 -0.13
CA LEU A 42 0.85 -1.01 0.97
C LEU A 42 -0.28 -0.03 0.71
N VAL A 43 0.06 1.14 0.17
CA VAL A 43 -0.88 2.26 -0.01
C VAL A 43 -0.59 2.98 -1.33
N LEU A 44 -1.66 3.28 -2.06
CA LEU A 44 -1.73 4.23 -3.14
C LEU A 44 -2.68 5.37 -2.73
N SER A 45 -2.14 6.57 -2.61
CA SER A 45 -2.91 7.78 -2.24
C SER A 45 -2.66 8.87 -3.28
N GLY A 46 -3.55 8.97 -4.27
CA GLY A 46 -3.32 9.83 -5.44
C GLY A 46 -2.08 9.39 -6.22
N LYS A 47 -1.06 10.25 -6.32
CA LYS A 47 0.23 9.94 -6.97
C LYS A 47 1.27 9.35 -5.99
N GLN A 48 0.96 9.32 -4.70
CA GLN A 48 1.87 8.82 -3.67
C GLN A 48 1.73 7.30 -3.54
N ARG A 49 2.87 6.62 -3.61
CA ARG A 49 3.01 5.17 -3.43
C ARG A 49 3.78 4.91 -2.15
N LEU A 50 3.25 4.05 -1.30
CA LEU A 50 3.89 3.66 -0.05
C LEU A 50 4.27 2.19 -0.13
N GLU A 51 5.56 1.91 -0.23
CA GLU A 51 6.12 0.57 -0.38
C GLU A 51 6.67 0.08 0.95
N LEU A 52 6.45 -1.20 1.26
CA LEU A 52 7.01 -1.82 2.46
C LEU A 52 8.52 -1.99 2.29
N VAL A 53 9.30 -1.53 3.26
CA VAL A 53 10.75 -1.78 3.33
C VAL A 53 11.07 -2.81 4.41
N GLN A 54 10.41 -2.68 5.56
CA GLN A 54 10.55 -3.62 6.69
C GLN A 54 9.19 -3.84 7.32
N ALA A 55 8.79 -5.12 7.43
CA ALA A 55 7.54 -5.51 8.08
C ALA A 55 7.53 -5.09 9.56
N PRO A 56 6.44 -4.49 10.06
CA PRO A 56 6.26 -4.26 11.48
C PRO A 56 6.10 -5.60 12.22
N ARG A 57 6.38 -5.59 13.51
CA ARG A 57 6.27 -6.75 14.41
C ARG A 57 5.28 -6.46 15.52
N GLY A 58 4.69 -7.51 16.10
CA GLY A 58 3.91 -7.36 17.33
C GLY A 58 4.78 -6.76 18.44
N GLY A 59 4.26 -5.76 19.15
CA GLY A 59 4.91 -5.19 20.33
C GLY A 59 4.39 -5.76 21.65
N THR A 60 4.89 -5.22 22.77
CA THR A 60 4.46 -5.60 24.12
C THR A 60 3.09 -5.02 24.49
N VAL A 61 2.72 -3.88 23.91
CA VAL A 61 1.37 -3.32 24.01
C VAL A 61 0.44 -4.17 23.13
N PRO A 62 -0.71 -4.63 23.62
CA PRO A 62 -1.59 -5.45 22.80
C PRO A 62 -2.11 -4.67 21.58
N ASN A 63 -2.31 -5.37 20.47
CA ASN A 63 -2.65 -4.80 19.15
C ASN A 63 -1.68 -3.73 18.63
N SER A 64 -0.43 -3.76 19.07
CA SER A 64 0.62 -2.91 18.52
C SER A 64 1.35 -3.58 17.35
N LEU A 65 1.67 -2.77 16.34
CA LEU A 65 2.54 -3.09 15.22
C LEU A 65 3.69 -2.09 15.22
N LEU A 66 4.89 -2.55 15.58
CA LEU A 66 6.06 -1.71 15.85
C LEU A 66 7.20 -1.98 14.88
N GLY A 67 8.02 -0.96 14.64
CA GLY A 67 9.26 -1.08 13.85
C GLY A 67 9.03 -1.33 12.36
N GLY A 68 7.88 -0.93 11.82
CA GLY A 68 7.64 -0.94 10.38
C GLY A 68 8.46 0.16 9.71
N VAL A 69 8.92 -0.11 8.49
CA VAL A 69 9.58 0.91 7.65
C VAL A 69 8.90 0.91 6.30
N VAL A 70 8.54 2.11 5.86
CA VAL A 70 7.91 2.34 4.56
C VAL A 70 8.68 3.37 3.77
N ARG A 71 8.61 3.24 2.45
CA ARG A 71 9.16 4.18 1.49
C ARG A 71 8.01 4.87 0.77
N LEU A 72 7.91 6.17 0.94
CA LEU A 72 7.01 7.04 0.19
C LEU A 72 7.70 7.43 -1.12
N ARG A 73 7.02 7.22 -2.24
CA ARG A 73 7.41 7.70 -3.57
C ARG A 73 6.29 8.54 -4.16
N GLY A 74 6.59 9.76 -4.57
CA GLY A 74 5.62 10.66 -5.18
C GLY A 74 6.26 11.99 -5.54
N ASP A 75 5.75 12.63 -6.60
CA ASP A 75 6.19 13.96 -7.03
C ASP A 75 7.71 14.10 -7.25
N GLY A 76 8.34 13.03 -7.72
CA GLY A 76 9.79 12.97 -7.98
C GLY A 76 10.66 12.86 -6.73
N GLN A 77 10.05 12.73 -5.54
CA GLN A 77 10.77 12.56 -4.27
C GLN A 77 10.57 11.15 -3.68
N GLU A 78 11.57 10.72 -2.92
CA GLU A 78 11.52 9.50 -2.12
C GLU A 78 11.86 9.83 -0.66
N GLN A 79 11.03 9.36 0.27
CA GLN A 79 11.22 9.59 1.70
C GLN A 79 10.93 8.30 2.48
N LEU A 80 11.82 7.95 3.42
CA LEU A 80 11.62 6.83 4.33
C LEU A 80 10.93 7.29 5.61
N TYR A 81 10.03 6.45 6.12
CA TYR A 81 9.38 6.65 7.41
C TYR A 81 9.47 5.37 8.23
N SER A 82 9.79 5.51 9.52
CA SER A 82 9.42 4.47 10.49
C SER A 82 7.96 4.67 10.84
N VAL A 83 7.18 3.60 10.83
CA VAL A 83 5.74 3.60 11.13
C VAL A 83 5.45 2.58 12.21
N ASN A 84 4.65 3.01 13.18
CA ASN A 84 4.14 2.19 14.26
C ASN A 84 2.65 2.44 14.39
N ALA A 85 1.92 1.43 14.82
CA ALA A 85 0.50 1.53 15.09
C ALA A 85 0.14 0.88 16.43
N VAL A 86 -0.82 1.46 17.13
CA VAL A 86 -1.61 0.79 18.17
C VAL A 86 -3.05 0.82 17.70
N CYS A 87 -3.57 -0.36 17.39
CA CYS A 87 -4.88 -0.50 16.78
C CYS A 87 -5.91 -0.74 17.89
N SER A 88 -6.95 0.08 17.92
CA SER A 88 -7.97 -0.08 18.96
C SER A 88 -8.97 -1.19 18.60
N MET A 89 -9.72 -1.62 19.61
CA MET A 89 -10.84 -2.54 19.49
C MET A 89 -12.13 -1.79 19.90
N PRO A 90 -12.91 -1.27 18.93
CA PRO A 90 -14.02 -0.34 19.17
C PRO A 90 -15.12 -0.87 20.09
N ASN A 91 -15.23 -2.19 20.26
CA ASN A 91 -16.28 -2.84 21.02
C ASN A 91 -15.81 -3.43 22.35
N LEU A 92 -14.60 -3.09 22.82
CA LEU A 92 -14.07 -3.60 24.08
C LEU A 92 -13.95 -2.49 25.14
N PRO A 93 -14.61 -2.64 26.30
CA PRO A 93 -14.48 -1.68 27.41
C PRO A 93 -13.03 -1.47 27.83
N GLY A 94 -12.67 -0.23 28.15
CA GLY A 94 -11.32 0.14 28.57
C GLY A 94 -10.30 0.33 27.44
N TRP A 95 -10.68 0.07 26.18
CA TRP A 95 -9.84 0.37 25.02
C TRP A 95 -10.00 1.81 24.55
N PRO A 96 -8.94 2.44 24.00
CA PRO A 96 -9.03 3.78 23.42
C PRO A 96 -10.09 3.84 22.32
N THR A 97 -10.73 4.98 22.08
CA THR A 97 -11.72 5.13 20.98
C THR A 97 -11.10 5.57 19.66
N TYR A 98 -9.82 5.25 19.46
CA TYR A 98 -9.03 5.69 18.31
C TYR A 98 -7.96 4.66 17.95
N ASP A 99 -7.63 4.59 16.65
CA ASP A 99 -6.38 3.99 16.20
C ASP A 99 -5.26 5.03 16.34
N ASN A 100 -4.09 4.64 16.80
CA ASN A 100 -2.93 5.52 16.92
C ASN A 100 -1.86 5.12 15.90
N LEU A 101 -1.59 5.96 14.92
CA LEU A 101 -0.47 5.80 13.98
C LEU A 101 0.59 6.84 14.30
N TYR A 102 1.85 6.43 14.43
CA TYR A 102 2.93 7.34 14.78
C TYR A 102 4.25 6.90 14.19
N GLY A 103 5.17 7.85 14.06
CA GLY A 103 6.42 7.58 13.38
C GLY A 103 7.34 8.78 13.26
N ARG A 104 8.35 8.62 12.42
CA ARG A 104 9.29 9.68 12.08
C ARG A 104 9.87 9.50 10.68
N GLU A 105 10.32 10.60 10.11
CA GLU A 105 11.17 10.60 8.93
C GLU A 105 12.51 9.92 9.25
N LEU A 106 13.04 9.16 8.29
CA LEU A 106 14.34 8.51 8.35
C LEU A 106 15.20 8.99 7.19
N SER A 107 16.48 9.24 7.43
CA SER A 107 17.43 9.51 6.34
C SER A 107 17.93 8.21 5.72
N THR A 108 17.98 7.11 6.50
CA THR A 108 18.45 5.80 6.05
C THR A 108 17.65 4.65 6.68
N VAL A 109 17.66 3.48 6.04
CA VAL A 109 17.05 2.26 6.60
C VAL A 109 17.76 1.80 7.89
N ALA A 110 19.05 2.06 8.03
CA ALA A 110 19.82 1.68 9.21
C ALA A 110 19.30 2.35 10.50
N GLU A 111 18.80 3.58 10.39
CA GLU A 111 18.20 4.31 11.51
C GLU A 111 16.94 3.64 12.08
N ALA A 112 16.25 2.81 11.29
CA ALA A 112 15.06 2.10 11.74
C ALA A 112 15.33 1.10 12.85
N LYS A 113 16.56 0.56 12.95
CA LYS A 113 16.91 -0.38 14.02
C LYS A 113 16.89 0.26 15.41
N ASN A 114 17.04 1.58 15.47
CA ASN A 114 17.07 2.37 16.70
C ASN A 114 15.81 3.24 16.88
N SER A 115 14.76 3.03 16.07
CA SER A 115 13.65 3.98 15.94
C SER A 115 12.53 3.82 16.96
N LEU A 116 12.61 2.84 17.87
CA LEU A 116 11.61 2.64 18.91
C LEU A 116 11.82 3.69 20.01
N GLY A 117 11.18 4.86 19.90
CA GLY A 117 11.11 5.84 21.00
C GLY A 117 11.14 7.32 20.60
N LYS A 118 11.59 7.66 19.39
CA LYS A 118 11.51 9.04 18.88
C LYS A 118 10.41 9.13 17.83
N THR A 119 9.41 9.98 18.06
CA THR A 119 8.33 10.25 17.11
C THR A 119 8.40 11.71 16.68
N SER A 120 8.31 11.97 15.38
CA SER A 120 8.21 13.34 14.85
C SER A 120 6.76 13.69 14.47
N TRP A 121 5.90 12.66 14.39
CA TRP A 121 4.49 12.80 14.11
C TRP A 121 3.66 11.70 14.77
N GLN A 122 2.40 11.99 15.04
CA GLN A 122 1.42 11.07 15.57
C GLN A 122 0.02 11.50 15.13
N ILE A 123 -0.83 10.54 14.79
CA ILE A 123 -2.21 10.77 14.38
C ILE A 123 -3.12 9.81 15.14
N LEU A 124 -4.08 10.35 15.87
CA LEU A 124 -5.18 9.60 16.50
C LEU A 124 -6.39 9.66 15.58
N PHE A 125 -6.84 8.50 15.13
CA PHE A 125 -8.00 8.37 14.25
C PHE A 125 -9.20 7.89 15.06
N HIS A 126 -10.05 8.83 15.48
CA HIS A 126 -11.19 8.54 16.36
C HIS A 126 -12.36 7.90 15.61
N TYR A 127 -13.01 6.95 16.26
CA TYR A 127 -14.19 6.27 15.72
C TYR A 127 -15.41 7.18 15.61
N GLY A 128 -16.27 6.88 14.64
CA GLY A 128 -17.63 7.42 14.55
C GLY A 128 -17.79 8.84 13.96
N LYS A 129 -16.72 9.62 13.80
CA LYS A 129 -16.83 11.02 13.32
C LYS A 129 -15.82 11.44 12.24
N GLY A 130 -14.97 10.52 11.77
CA GLY A 130 -13.89 10.85 10.83
C GLY A 130 -12.92 11.90 11.39
N LYS A 131 -12.83 12.00 12.73
CA LYS A 131 -11.99 12.99 13.41
C LYS A 131 -10.57 12.46 13.52
N GLU A 132 -9.62 13.28 13.06
CA GLU A 132 -8.19 13.06 13.24
C GLU A 132 -7.63 14.07 14.23
N GLU A 133 -6.82 13.61 15.18
CA GLU A 133 -5.99 14.47 16.02
C GLU A 133 -4.54 14.29 15.61
N LYS A 134 -3.95 15.33 15.02
CA LYS A 134 -2.58 15.32 14.48
C LYS A 134 -1.64 16.05 15.43
N MET A 135 -0.52 15.42 15.74
CA MET A 135 0.56 15.97 16.56
C MET A 135 1.87 15.91 15.77
N GLY A 136 2.67 16.95 15.86
CA GLY A 136 3.94 17.05 15.13
C GLY A 136 3.76 17.38 13.65
N ARG A 137 4.75 17.02 12.83
CA ARG A 137 4.76 17.33 11.39
C ARG A 137 3.88 16.34 10.64
N ASP A 138 2.79 16.81 10.01
CA ASP A 138 1.92 15.94 9.21
C ASP A 138 2.73 15.25 8.08
N PRO A 139 2.83 13.91 8.10
CA PRO A 139 3.59 13.17 7.09
C PRO A 139 2.83 13.02 5.75
N GLY A 140 1.55 13.37 5.70
CA GLY A 140 0.75 13.41 4.48
C GLY A 140 -0.49 12.50 4.47
N PRO A 141 -1.29 12.60 3.39
CA PRO A 141 -2.62 11.98 3.29
C PRO A 141 -2.61 10.44 3.22
N TRP A 142 -1.45 9.83 2.92
CA TRP A 142 -1.30 8.37 2.88
C TRP A 142 -1.51 7.70 4.24
N THR A 143 -1.39 8.43 5.34
CA THR A 143 -1.48 7.89 6.70
C THR A 143 -2.83 7.29 7.04
N ALA A 144 -3.93 7.89 6.59
CA ALA A 144 -5.27 7.37 6.83
C ALA A 144 -5.45 5.99 6.17
N ARG A 145 -5.00 5.84 4.91
CA ARG A 145 -5.05 4.57 4.17
C ARG A 145 -4.08 3.54 4.75
N LEU A 146 -2.89 3.96 5.22
CA LEU A 146 -1.97 3.05 5.92
C LEU A 146 -2.57 2.56 7.24
N LYS A 147 -3.19 3.44 8.03
CA LYS A 147 -3.87 3.06 9.27
C LYS A 147 -4.96 2.02 9.00
N ASP A 148 -5.75 2.17 7.93
CA ASP A 148 -6.71 1.14 7.54
C ASP A 148 -6.02 -0.19 7.21
N ASN A 149 -4.93 -0.15 6.44
CA ASN A 149 -4.15 -1.34 6.09
C ASN A 149 -3.54 -2.03 7.33
N MET A 150 -3.06 -1.26 8.31
CA MET A 150 -2.42 -1.78 9.52
C MET A 150 -3.41 -2.27 10.59
N CYS A 151 -4.51 -1.54 10.80
CA CYS A 151 -5.39 -1.75 11.96
C CYS A 151 -6.69 -2.50 11.68
N ARG A 152 -7.15 -2.60 10.43
CA ARG A 152 -8.34 -3.39 10.10
C ARG A 152 -7.94 -4.78 9.58
N ARG A 153 -7.48 -5.62 10.51
CA ARG A 153 -7.17 -7.03 10.24
C ARG A 153 -8.47 -7.80 9.92
N GLY A 154 -8.82 -7.90 8.63
CA GLY A 154 -9.93 -8.74 8.14
C GLY A 154 -10.92 -8.03 7.20
N ASP A 155 -11.16 -6.73 7.40
CA ASP A 155 -12.13 -5.93 6.62
C ASP A 155 -11.46 -4.91 5.68
N PHE A 156 -10.18 -5.12 5.35
CA PHE A 156 -9.49 -4.25 4.40
C PHE A 156 -10.07 -4.46 3.00
N ASP A 157 -10.83 -3.48 2.52
CA ASP A 157 -11.23 -3.37 1.12
C ASP A 157 -10.01 -2.97 0.29
N ASP A 158 -9.40 -3.97 -0.36
CA ASP A 158 -8.23 -3.89 -1.23
C ASP A 158 -8.55 -3.32 -2.62
N ARG A 159 -9.83 -2.99 -2.88
CA ARG A 159 -10.21 -2.32 -4.13
C ARG A 159 -9.68 -0.89 -4.13
N PRO A 160 -9.09 -0.43 -5.26
CA PRO A 160 -8.78 0.99 -5.44
C PRO A 160 -10.06 1.80 -5.28
N LYS A 161 -10.04 2.86 -4.45
CA LYS A 161 -11.13 3.85 -4.47
C LYS A 161 -11.14 4.50 -5.86
N ARG A 162 -12.16 4.19 -6.65
CA ARG A 162 -12.45 4.82 -7.94
C ARG A 162 -12.86 6.27 -7.75
#